data_AF-A0A9D2RXT1-F1
#
_entry.id   AF-A0A9D2RXT1-F1
#
_cell.length_a   1.000
_cell.length_b   1.000
_cell.length_c   1.000
_cell.angle_alpha   90.00
_cell.angle_beta   90.00
_cell.angle_gamma   90.00
#
_symmetry.space_group_name_H-M   'P 1'
#
loop_
_entity.id
_entity.type
_entity.pdbx_description
1 polymer ?
#
loop_
_entity_poly.entity_id
_entity_poly.type
_entity_poly.pdbx_seq_one_letter_code
_entity_poly.pdbx_strand_id
1 'polypeptide(L)'
;MMAIFNFFGSILGYLLWFLYNIFHNYGVAIIFFTIIIKAVLFPFSVKSQRSMASQTKLADKQKELQAKYGNNKQKYNEELMKLYEKEGVNPSSGCLTTLLPLPIMLGIYYSVIMPLSNTLHIASERIAEATDFINRIPGMVASATSGGIYSEMEIIRNFDALKDHLTMFTPEDLDKIESFTQGFHFLGLDLLATPQSGGFLDFLWVIPALSLISSFGYQMYMSHYQKVHNGQTQPGCMKAMMYFLPLISVYWAWIMPSAVGLYWVISSVTSFLQSLITNKYFSIDHMIARGEAQRAVTLELAEAKARPLPAATQKEIAEKLAAAPQQQKLEKGGGKKQQGGKKKKGGSGGSGNSSAYMGTKK
;
A
#
# COMPACT_ATOMS: atom_id res chain seq x y z
N MET A 1 -6.59 13.90 -17.98
CA MET A 1 -5.87 13.63 -16.71
C MET A 1 -6.30 14.61 -15.61
N MET A 2 -6.29 15.93 -15.85
CA MET A 2 -6.80 16.94 -14.90
C MET A 2 -8.26 16.73 -14.46
N ALA A 3 -9.17 16.33 -15.37
CA ALA A 3 -10.58 16.11 -15.02
C ALA A 3 -10.82 14.99 -13.99
N ILE A 4 -10.05 13.91 -14.06
CA ILE A 4 -10.13 12.80 -13.08
C ILE A 4 -9.63 13.28 -11.72
N PHE A 5 -8.54 14.06 -11.70
CA PHE A 5 -7.98 14.58 -10.46
C PHE A 5 -8.84 15.69 -9.84
N ASN A 6 -9.50 16.52 -10.65
CA ASN A 6 -10.52 17.46 -10.17
C ASN A 6 -11.77 16.75 -9.63
N PHE A 7 -12.16 15.61 -10.22
CA PHE A 7 -13.27 14.82 -9.67
C PHE A 7 -12.96 14.28 -8.26
N PHE A 8 -11.78 13.67 -8.07
CA PHE A 8 -11.35 13.23 -6.75
C PHE A 8 -11.08 14.41 -5.80
N GLY A 9 -10.49 15.49 -6.30
CA GLY A 9 -10.25 16.73 -5.56
C GLY A 9 -11.54 17.34 -5.01
N SER A 10 -12.58 17.45 -5.84
CA SER A 10 -13.88 17.98 -5.42
C SER A 10 -14.55 17.09 -4.37
N ILE A 11 -14.62 15.77 -4.56
CA ILE A 11 -15.24 14.87 -3.57
C ILE A 11 -14.51 14.91 -2.23
N LEU A 12 -13.19 14.85 -2.26
CA LEU A 12 -12.37 14.88 -1.05
C LEU A 12 -12.38 16.28 -0.41
N GLY A 13 -12.48 17.32 -1.21
CA GLY A 13 -12.61 18.71 -0.80
C GLY A 13 -13.92 19.00 -0.08
N TYR A 14 -15.05 18.40 -0.47
CA TYR A 14 -16.30 18.47 0.31
C TYR A 14 -16.14 17.88 1.72
N LEU A 15 -15.48 16.72 1.83
CA LEU A 15 -15.23 16.11 3.13
C LEU A 15 -14.29 16.99 3.96
N LEU A 16 -13.26 17.56 3.35
CA LEU A 16 -12.30 18.41 4.04
C LEU A 16 -12.93 19.74 4.48
N TRP A 17 -13.80 20.33 3.66
CA TRP A 17 -14.60 21.52 3.99
C TRP A 17 -15.58 21.22 5.13
N PHE A 18 -16.27 20.09 5.10
CA PHE A 18 -17.13 19.68 6.19
C PHE A 18 -16.36 19.57 7.52
N LEU A 19 -15.19 18.93 7.51
CA LEU A 19 -14.34 18.82 8.70
C LEU A 19 -13.80 20.18 9.13
N TYR A 20 -13.44 21.04 8.18
CA TYR A 20 -12.99 22.39 8.47
C TYR A 20 -14.09 23.23 9.15
N ASN A 21 -15.35 23.16 8.70
CA ASN A 21 -16.46 23.85 9.36
C ASN A 21 -16.72 23.40 10.80
N ILE A 22 -16.27 22.21 11.18
CA ILE A 22 -16.41 21.70 12.54
C ILE A 22 -15.26 22.21 13.42
N PHE A 23 -14.02 22.15 12.92
CA PHE A 23 -12.83 22.41 13.74
C PHE A 23 -12.28 23.84 13.61
N HIS A 24 -12.64 24.56 12.54
CA HIS A 24 -12.05 25.84 12.12
C HIS A 24 -10.51 25.84 12.08
N ASN A 25 -9.92 24.65 11.97
CA ASN A 25 -8.48 24.44 11.88
C ASN A 25 -8.19 23.41 10.80
N TYR A 26 -7.48 23.82 9.75
CA TYR A 26 -7.24 23.00 8.59
C TYR A 26 -6.28 21.83 8.89
N GLY A 27 -5.29 22.03 9.78
CA GLY A 27 -4.41 20.96 10.24
C GLY A 27 -5.18 19.84 10.96
N VAL A 28 -6.11 20.21 11.84
CA VAL A 28 -7.00 19.25 12.51
C VAL A 28 -7.94 18.57 11.50
N ALA A 29 -8.48 19.33 10.54
CA ALA A 29 -9.32 18.78 9.48
C ALA A 29 -8.57 17.69 8.67
N ILE A 30 -7.30 17.92 8.31
CA ILE A 30 -6.47 16.92 7.63
C ILE A 30 -6.26 15.65 8.49
N ILE A 31 -6.09 15.80 9.81
CA ILE A 31 -5.95 14.65 10.73
C ILE A 31 -7.18 13.76 10.65
N PHE A 32 -8.36 14.32 10.87
CA PHE A 32 -9.61 13.56 10.86
C PHE A 32 -9.95 13.03 9.46
N PHE A 33 -9.70 13.82 8.42
CA PHE A 33 -9.84 13.39 7.04
C PHE A 33 -9.05 12.12 6.78
N THR A 34 -7.77 12.11 7.16
CA THR A 34 -6.86 10.98 6.93
C THR A 34 -7.33 9.74 7.69
N ILE A 35 -7.76 9.89 8.94
CA ILE A 35 -8.28 8.79 9.75
C ILE A 35 -9.56 8.20 9.12
N ILE A 36 -10.51 9.05 8.70
CA ILE A 36 -11.76 8.61 8.06
C ILE A 36 -11.47 7.86 6.77
N ILE A 37 -10.62 8.40 5.89
CA ILE A 37 -10.26 7.75 4.64
C ILE A 37 -9.60 6.39 4.90
N LYS A 38 -8.70 6.30 5.87
CA LYS A 38 -8.05 5.04 6.26
C LYS A 38 -9.06 4.03 6.83
N ALA A 39 -10.03 4.48 7.63
CA ALA A 39 -11.09 3.64 8.15
C ALA A 39 -11.98 3.08 7.03
N VAL A 40 -12.38 3.92 6.06
CA VAL A 40 -13.16 3.50 4.88
C VAL A 40 -12.40 2.50 4.01
N LEU A 41 -11.09 2.70 3.86
CA LEU A 41 -10.22 1.83 3.07
C LEU A 41 -9.69 0.61 3.85
N PHE A 42 -9.95 0.52 5.15
CA PHE A 42 -9.54 -0.59 5.99
C PHE A 42 -9.93 -1.99 5.46
N PRO A 43 -11.18 -2.26 5.01
CA PRO A 43 -11.52 -3.56 4.44
C PRO A 43 -10.71 -3.89 3.18
N PHE A 44 -10.36 -2.88 2.38
CA PHE A 44 -9.47 -3.07 1.24
C PHE A 44 -8.05 -3.42 1.70
N SER A 45 -7.53 -2.75 2.73
CA SER A 45 -6.23 -3.08 3.32
C SER A 45 -6.18 -4.52 3.88
N VAL A 46 -7.26 -5.00 4.51
CA VAL A 46 -7.36 -6.41 4.95
C VAL A 46 -7.33 -7.38 3.76
N LYS A 47 -8.07 -7.09 2.68
CA LYS A 47 -8.04 -7.91 1.45
C LYS A 47 -6.65 -7.94 0.81
N SER A 48 -5.98 -6.79 0.78
CA SER A 48 -4.59 -6.66 0.35
C SER A 48 -3.66 -7.56 1.17
N GLN A 49 -3.79 -7.52 2.50
CA GLN A 49 -3.00 -8.35 3.40
C GLN A 49 -3.28 -9.85 3.21
N ARG A 50 -4.52 -10.23 2.88
CA ARG A 50 -4.85 -11.62 2.52
C ARG A 50 -4.11 -12.07 1.26
N SER A 51 -4.03 -11.20 0.26
CA SER A 51 -3.27 -11.50 -0.95
C SER A 51 -1.78 -11.65 -0.66
N MET A 52 -1.26 -10.80 0.22
CA MET A 52 0.12 -10.89 0.71
C MET A 52 0.39 -12.23 1.41
N ALA A 53 -0.51 -12.69 2.28
CA ALA A 53 -0.40 -14.00 2.94
C ALA A 53 -0.40 -15.17 1.92
N SER A 54 -1.20 -15.09 0.86
CA SER A 54 -1.17 -16.07 -0.24
C SER A 54 0.18 -16.09 -0.96
N GLN A 55 0.80 -14.92 -1.18
CA GLN A 55 2.14 -14.85 -1.75
C GLN A 55 3.21 -15.40 -0.81
N THR A 56 3.07 -15.18 0.51
CA THR A 56 3.96 -15.76 1.51
C THR A 56 4.01 -17.29 1.44
N LYS A 57 2.86 -17.96 1.24
CA LYS A 57 2.81 -19.43 1.06
C LYS A 57 3.65 -19.93 -0.11
N LEU A 58 3.88 -19.08 -1.12
CA LEU A 58 4.66 -19.43 -2.30
C LEU A 58 6.14 -19.11 -2.17
N ALA A 59 6.56 -18.35 -1.16
CA ALA A 59 7.92 -17.86 -1.03
C ALA A 59 8.97 -18.99 -1.02
N ASP A 60 8.70 -20.11 -0.36
CA ASP A 60 9.64 -21.25 -0.35
C ASP A 60 9.70 -21.98 -1.69
N LYS A 61 8.56 -22.17 -2.36
CA LYS A 61 8.50 -22.72 -3.72
C LYS A 61 9.23 -21.83 -4.72
N GLN A 62 9.17 -20.51 -4.53
CA GLN A 62 9.94 -19.55 -5.32
C GLN A 62 11.46 -19.69 -5.07
N LYS A 63 11.89 -19.90 -3.82
CA LYS A 63 13.32 -20.17 -3.51
C LYS A 63 13.81 -21.43 -4.19
N GLU A 64 13.02 -22.50 -4.21
CA GLU A 64 13.37 -23.73 -4.91
C GLU A 64 13.49 -23.53 -6.43
N LEU A 65 12.54 -22.79 -7.03
CA LEU A 65 12.62 -22.42 -8.45
C LEU A 65 13.85 -21.56 -8.74
N GLN A 66 14.19 -20.64 -7.83
CA GLN A 66 15.37 -19.79 -7.96
C GLN A 66 16.66 -20.61 -7.85
N ALA A 67 16.71 -21.62 -6.98
CA ALA A 67 17.84 -22.54 -6.89
C ALA A 67 17.98 -23.42 -8.15
N LYS A 68 16.87 -23.84 -8.76
CA LYS A 68 16.87 -24.70 -9.96
C LYS A 68 17.13 -23.94 -11.26
N TYR A 69 16.58 -22.73 -11.40
CA TYR A 69 16.57 -21.97 -12.66
C TYR A 69 17.18 -20.57 -12.57
N GLY A 70 17.81 -20.19 -11.44
CA GLY A 70 18.36 -18.84 -11.24
C GLY A 70 19.37 -18.39 -12.30
N ASN A 71 20.11 -19.34 -12.90
CA ASN A 71 21.04 -19.06 -14.00
C ASN A 71 20.34 -18.76 -15.34
N ASN A 72 19.06 -19.13 -15.50
CA ASN A 72 18.26 -18.85 -16.69
C ASN A 72 17.02 -18.04 -16.31
N LYS A 73 17.15 -16.70 -16.36
CA LYS A 73 16.07 -15.77 -15.99
C LYS A 73 14.78 -15.98 -16.79
N GLN A 74 14.89 -16.34 -18.07
CA GLN A 74 13.70 -16.60 -18.90
C GLN A 74 12.93 -17.82 -18.41
N LYS A 75 13.63 -18.94 -18.20
CA LYS A 75 13.01 -20.18 -17.71
C LYS A 75 12.51 -20.05 -16.27
N TYR A 76 13.23 -19.30 -15.42
CA TYR A 76 12.77 -18.97 -14.08
C TYR A 76 11.45 -18.19 -14.10
N ASN A 77 11.35 -17.14 -14.91
CA ASN A 77 10.13 -16.33 -15.01
C ASN A 77 8.95 -17.16 -15.56
N GLU A 78 9.20 -18.06 -16.52
CA GLU A 78 8.18 -18.97 -17.06
C GLU A 78 7.66 -19.94 -16.00
N GLU A 79 8.55 -20.65 -15.29
CA GLU A 79 8.15 -21.58 -14.22
C GLU A 79 7.53 -20.87 -13.02
N LEU A 80 7.95 -19.63 -12.74
CA LEU A 80 7.34 -18.78 -11.72
C LEU A 80 5.90 -18.42 -12.08
N MET A 81 5.62 -18.04 -13.33
CA MET A 81 4.25 -17.76 -13.80
C MET A 81 3.39 -19.03 -13.74
N LYS A 82 3.92 -20.18 -14.19
CA LYS A 82 3.23 -21.49 -14.05
C LYS A 82 2.92 -21.84 -12.60
N LEU A 83 3.82 -21.51 -11.66
CA LEU A 83 3.58 -21.72 -10.23
C LEU A 83 2.42 -20.83 -9.73
N TYR A 84 2.41 -19.55 -10.09
CA TYR A 84 1.33 -18.63 -9.73
C TYR A 84 -0.03 -19.09 -10.27
N GLU A 85 -0.08 -19.56 -11.52
CA GLU A 85 -1.30 -20.11 -12.14
C GLU A 85 -1.77 -21.39 -11.43
N LYS A 86 -0.86 -22.34 -11.16
CA LYS A 86 -1.19 -23.60 -10.46
C LYS A 86 -1.75 -23.37 -9.06
N GLU A 87 -1.25 -22.37 -8.37
CA GLU A 87 -1.64 -22.06 -6.99
C GLU A 87 -2.77 -21.01 -6.92
N GLY A 88 -3.19 -20.48 -8.08
CA GLY A 88 -4.28 -19.50 -8.19
C GLY A 88 -3.99 -18.15 -7.53
N VAL A 89 -2.71 -17.76 -7.43
CA VAL A 89 -2.28 -16.51 -6.79
C VAL A 89 -1.94 -15.48 -7.85
N ASN A 90 -2.58 -14.30 -7.81
CA ASN A 90 -2.33 -13.24 -8.78
C ASN A 90 -1.22 -12.28 -8.31
N PRO A 91 -0.07 -12.18 -9.02
CA PRO A 91 1.05 -11.33 -8.62
C PRO A 91 0.72 -9.83 -8.67
N SER A 92 -0.27 -9.41 -9.45
CA SER A 92 -0.68 -7.99 -9.60
C SER A 92 -1.41 -7.42 -8.37
N SER A 93 -1.88 -8.28 -7.47
CA SER A 93 -2.60 -7.86 -6.27
C SER A 93 -1.75 -7.00 -5.30
N GLY A 94 -0.42 -7.14 -5.33
CA GLY A 94 0.50 -6.38 -4.47
C GLY A 94 0.90 -5.00 -5.00
N CYS A 95 0.76 -4.73 -6.31
CA CYS A 95 1.05 -3.39 -6.86
C CYS A 95 -0.16 -2.45 -6.80
N LEU A 96 -1.39 -3.00 -6.83
CA LEU A 96 -2.62 -2.21 -6.70
C LEU A 96 -2.66 -1.40 -5.39
N THR A 97 -2.09 -1.93 -4.33
CA THR A 97 -2.07 -1.30 -3.01
C THR A 97 -1.13 -0.12 -2.91
N THR A 98 -0.08 -0.12 -3.73
CA THR A 98 0.85 1.00 -3.87
C THR A 98 0.26 2.12 -4.72
N LEU A 99 -0.69 1.82 -5.60
CA LEU A 99 -1.38 2.81 -6.44
C LEU A 99 -2.50 3.55 -5.68
N LEU A 100 -3.13 2.90 -4.69
CA LEU A 100 -4.24 3.47 -3.92
C LEU A 100 -3.93 4.82 -3.22
N PRO A 101 -2.74 5.06 -2.65
CA PRO A 101 -2.40 6.36 -2.06
C PRO A 101 -2.36 7.52 -3.06
N LEU A 102 -2.08 7.26 -4.35
CA LEU A 102 -1.87 8.32 -5.34
C LEU A 102 -3.13 9.17 -5.59
N PRO A 103 -4.33 8.62 -5.83
CA PRO A 103 -5.55 9.42 -5.97
C PRO A 103 -5.87 10.29 -4.75
N ILE A 104 -5.67 9.75 -3.54
CA ILE A 104 -5.95 10.46 -2.28
C ILE A 104 -4.98 11.62 -2.09
N MET A 105 -3.69 11.35 -2.33
CA MET A 105 -2.62 12.34 -2.31
C MET A 105 -2.90 13.48 -3.30
N LEU A 106 -3.28 13.16 -4.54
CA LEU A 106 -3.62 14.16 -5.54
C LEU A 106 -4.86 14.97 -5.15
N GLY A 107 -5.88 14.33 -4.56
CA GLY A 107 -7.06 15.04 -4.09
C GLY A 107 -6.75 16.06 -3.00
N ILE A 108 -5.95 15.69 -1.98
CA ILE A 108 -5.50 16.65 -0.96
C ILE A 108 -4.63 17.73 -1.57
N TYR A 109 -3.66 17.35 -2.41
CA TYR A 109 -2.79 18.30 -3.08
C TYR A 109 -3.64 19.39 -3.77
N TYR A 110 -4.55 19.00 -4.66
CA TYR A 110 -5.44 19.93 -5.37
C TYR A 110 -6.41 20.70 -4.46
N SER A 111 -6.84 20.11 -3.34
CA SER A 111 -7.65 20.82 -2.33
C SER A 111 -6.89 21.94 -1.65
N VAL A 112 -5.56 21.81 -1.50
CA VAL A 112 -4.68 22.82 -0.89
C VAL A 112 -4.24 23.89 -1.88
N ILE A 113 -3.87 23.50 -3.11
CA ILE A 113 -3.34 24.45 -4.11
C ILE A 113 -4.43 25.20 -4.87
N MET A 114 -5.63 24.60 -5.00
CA MET A 114 -6.82 25.20 -5.61
C MET A 114 -7.99 25.17 -4.61
N PRO A 115 -7.85 25.89 -3.48
CA PRO A 115 -8.78 25.84 -2.36
C PRO A 115 -10.13 26.50 -2.66
N LEU A 116 -10.17 27.55 -3.48
CA LEU A 116 -11.43 28.23 -3.81
C LEU A 116 -12.34 27.31 -4.62
N SER A 117 -11.74 26.56 -5.55
CA SER A 117 -12.43 25.61 -6.42
C SER A 117 -12.78 24.31 -5.69
N ASN A 118 -11.80 23.64 -5.08
CA ASN A 118 -11.99 22.29 -4.55
C ASN A 118 -12.47 22.25 -3.10
N THR A 119 -12.17 23.26 -2.28
CA THR A 119 -12.52 23.24 -0.84
C THR A 119 -13.70 24.17 -0.54
N LEU A 120 -13.66 25.42 -1.02
CA LEU A 120 -14.73 26.39 -0.77
C LEU A 120 -15.88 26.28 -1.76
N HIS A 121 -15.68 25.57 -2.88
CA HIS A 121 -16.67 25.34 -3.92
C HIS A 121 -17.26 26.65 -4.49
N ILE A 122 -16.41 27.66 -4.64
CA ILE A 122 -16.78 28.94 -5.24
C ILE A 122 -16.97 28.76 -6.75
N ALA A 123 -17.88 29.53 -7.34
CA ALA A 123 -18.16 29.43 -8.77
C ALA A 123 -16.91 29.73 -9.62
N SER A 124 -16.67 28.90 -10.64
CA SER A 124 -15.47 28.97 -11.50
C SER A 124 -15.32 30.32 -12.21
N GLU A 125 -16.42 31.00 -12.51
CA GLU A 125 -16.42 32.33 -13.15
C GLU A 125 -15.77 33.39 -12.23
N ARG A 126 -16.16 33.40 -10.94
CA ARG A 126 -15.62 34.32 -9.93
C ARG A 126 -14.13 34.03 -9.67
N ILE A 127 -13.77 32.74 -9.63
CA ILE A 127 -12.37 32.31 -9.49
C ILE A 127 -11.55 32.76 -10.70
N ALA A 128 -12.06 32.60 -11.92
CA ALA A 128 -11.37 33.03 -13.14
C ALA A 128 -11.08 34.54 -13.12
N GLU A 129 -12.06 35.36 -12.72
CA GLU A 129 -11.86 36.80 -12.59
C GLU A 129 -10.84 37.17 -11.51
N ALA A 130 -10.91 36.51 -10.34
CA ALA A 130 -9.95 36.75 -9.26
C ALA A 130 -8.52 36.33 -9.64
N THR A 131 -8.36 35.20 -10.32
CA THR A 131 -7.04 34.73 -10.79
C THR A 131 -6.48 35.63 -11.90
N ASP A 132 -7.31 36.13 -12.82
CA ASP A 132 -6.89 37.12 -13.82
C ASP A 132 -6.46 38.45 -13.18
N PHE A 133 -7.19 38.90 -12.15
CA PHE A 133 -6.84 40.09 -11.38
C PHE A 133 -5.45 39.97 -10.74
N ILE A 134 -5.16 38.89 -9.99
CA ILE A 134 -3.84 38.74 -9.35
C ILE A 134 -2.70 38.51 -10.34
N ASN A 135 -2.97 37.90 -11.49
CA ASN A 135 -1.97 37.68 -12.54
C ASN A 135 -1.50 39.00 -13.17
N ARG A 136 -2.30 40.07 -13.09
CA ARG A 136 -1.93 41.40 -13.55
C ARG A 136 -1.03 42.15 -12.57
N ILE A 137 -0.89 41.66 -11.33
CA ILE A 137 -0.09 42.33 -10.28
C ILE A 137 1.34 41.79 -10.33
N PRO A 138 2.34 42.63 -10.69
CA PRO A 138 3.73 42.19 -10.78
C PRO A 138 4.23 41.66 -9.43
N GLY A 139 4.82 40.46 -9.44
CA GLY A 139 5.47 39.88 -8.26
C GLY A 139 4.57 39.03 -7.34
N MET A 140 3.23 39.07 -7.48
CA MET A 140 2.34 38.19 -6.70
C MET A 140 2.35 36.75 -7.21
N VAL A 141 2.31 36.57 -8.53
CA VAL A 141 2.42 35.24 -9.13
C VAL A 141 3.85 35.05 -9.62
N ALA A 142 4.78 35.01 -8.65
CA ALA A 142 6.17 34.70 -8.90
C ALA A 142 6.30 33.22 -9.27
N SER A 143 6.00 32.89 -10.52
CA SER A 143 6.81 32.03 -11.41
C SER A 143 5.93 31.36 -12.45
N ALA A 144 6.21 31.68 -13.72
CA ALA A 144 5.75 30.98 -14.92
C ALA A 144 6.18 29.49 -15.00
N THR A 145 6.64 28.88 -13.89
CA THR A 145 7.07 27.48 -13.82
C THR A 145 5.94 26.50 -13.48
N SER A 146 4.73 26.97 -13.15
CA SER A 146 3.61 26.08 -12.78
C SER A 146 2.24 26.48 -13.39
N GLY A 147 2.22 27.26 -14.47
CA GLY A 147 1.03 27.44 -15.30
C GLY A 147 -0.23 27.95 -14.58
N GLY A 148 -0.09 28.75 -13.52
CA GLY A 148 -1.22 29.31 -12.76
C GLY A 148 -1.87 28.36 -11.75
N ILE A 149 -1.30 27.18 -11.52
CA ILE A 149 -1.88 26.15 -10.62
C ILE A 149 -1.93 26.60 -9.14
N TYR A 150 -1.11 27.59 -8.75
CA TYR A 150 -1.08 28.15 -7.39
C TYR A 150 -1.81 29.50 -7.25
N SER A 151 -2.46 30.00 -8.31
CA SER A 151 -3.09 31.33 -8.29
C SER A 151 -4.17 31.44 -7.20
N GLU A 152 -4.99 30.41 -7.00
CA GLU A 152 -5.99 30.40 -5.93
C GLU A 152 -5.35 30.44 -4.53
N MET A 153 -4.24 29.73 -4.33
CA MET A 153 -3.52 29.74 -3.06
C MET A 153 -2.93 31.13 -2.75
N GLU A 154 -2.44 31.85 -3.75
CA GLU A 154 -1.94 33.23 -3.56
C GLU A 154 -3.03 34.22 -3.15
N ILE A 155 -4.27 34.02 -3.62
CA ILE A 155 -5.43 34.79 -3.15
C ILE A 155 -5.63 34.59 -1.64
N ILE A 156 -5.53 33.33 -1.17
CA ILE A 156 -5.70 33.01 0.26
C ILE A 156 -4.55 33.56 1.09
N ARG A 157 -3.30 33.36 0.66
CA ARG A 157 -2.11 33.82 1.40
C ARG A 157 -2.06 35.33 1.58
N ASN A 158 -2.56 36.07 0.59
CA ASN A 158 -2.54 37.53 0.60
C ASN A 158 -3.93 38.12 0.81
N PHE A 159 -4.89 37.34 1.34
CA PHE A 159 -6.29 37.73 1.39
C PHE A 159 -6.50 39.07 2.11
N ASP A 160 -5.82 39.31 3.23
CA ASP A 160 -5.94 40.55 3.99
C ASP A 160 -5.59 41.80 3.18
N ALA A 161 -4.64 41.70 2.25
CA ALA A 161 -4.24 42.79 1.37
C ALA A 161 -5.13 42.91 0.13
N LEU A 162 -5.77 41.81 -0.28
CA LEU A 162 -6.55 41.73 -1.51
C LEU A 162 -8.05 41.93 -1.30
N LYS A 163 -8.59 41.66 -0.10
CA LYS A 163 -10.03 41.57 0.16
C LYS A 163 -10.85 42.75 -0.35
N ASP A 164 -10.34 43.98 -0.21
CA ASP A 164 -11.04 45.20 -0.66
C ASP A 164 -11.11 45.35 -2.20
N HIS A 165 -10.28 44.58 -2.92
CA HIS A 165 -10.19 44.58 -4.38
C HIS A 165 -10.82 43.33 -5.01
N LEU A 166 -11.20 42.33 -4.20
CA LEU A 166 -11.81 41.09 -4.67
C LEU A 166 -13.33 41.23 -4.88
N THR A 167 -13.73 42.22 -5.66
CA THR A 167 -15.15 42.60 -5.87
C THR A 167 -15.97 41.56 -6.63
N MET A 168 -15.31 40.57 -7.26
CA MET A 168 -15.97 39.46 -7.95
C MET A 168 -16.60 38.44 -6.98
N PHE A 169 -16.21 38.45 -5.72
CA PHE A 169 -16.74 37.56 -4.70
C PHE A 169 -17.97 38.19 -4.00
N THR A 170 -18.94 37.34 -3.68
CA THR A 170 -20.08 37.73 -2.85
C THR A 170 -19.64 37.90 -1.39
N PRO A 171 -20.39 38.64 -0.54
CA PRO A 171 -20.08 38.73 0.89
C PRO A 171 -19.93 37.36 1.55
N GLU A 172 -20.78 36.40 1.19
CA GLU A 172 -20.70 35.02 1.69
C GLU A 172 -19.43 34.29 1.26
N ASP A 173 -18.89 34.56 0.05
CA ASP A 173 -17.62 33.97 -0.36
C ASP A 173 -16.46 34.61 0.41
N LEU A 174 -16.49 35.93 0.59
CA LEU A 174 -15.45 36.66 1.31
C LEU A 174 -15.37 36.17 2.77
N ASP A 175 -16.51 35.98 3.43
CA ASP A 175 -16.58 35.40 4.79
C ASP A 175 -15.98 33.98 4.83
N LYS A 176 -16.30 33.14 3.84
CA LYS A 176 -15.74 31.79 3.73
C LYS A 176 -14.22 31.83 3.53
N ILE A 177 -13.73 32.69 2.64
CA ILE A 177 -12.31 32.83 2.36
C ILE A 177 -11.59 33.36 3.61
N GLU A 178 -12.12 34.37 4.28
CA GLU A 178 -11.54 34.95 5.49
C GLU A 178 -11.40 33.91 6.61
N SER A 179 -12.49 33.21 6.94
CA SER A 179 -12.47 32.12 7.91
C SER A 179 -11.40 31.11 7.51
N PHE A 180 -11.43 30.65 6.27
CA PHE A 180 -10.57 29.59 5.77
C PHE A 180 -9.08 29.97 5.83
N THR A 181 -8.71 31.21 5.47
CA THR A 181 -7.35 31.75 5.57
C THR A 181 -6.81 31.66 7.00
N GLN A 182 -7.60 32.06 8.00
CA GLN A 182 -7.19 32.01 9.41
C GLN A 182 -6.97 30.56 9.90
N GLY A 183 -7.66 29.60 9.28
CA GLY A 183 -7.63 28.19 9.63
C GLY A 183 -6.31 27.45 9.37
N PHE A 184 -5.35 28.05 8.67
CA PHE A 184 -4.09 27.37 8.29
C PHE A 184 -3.00 27.42 9.36
N HIS A 185 -3.23 28.09 10.48
CA HIS A 185 -2.29 28.06 11.61
C HIS A 185 -2.47 26.77 12.41
N PHE A 186 -1.46 25.91 12.43
CA PHE A 186 -1.49 24.65 13.17
C PHE A 186 -0.22 24.48 14.00
N LEU A 187 -0.38 24.43 15.33
CA LEU A 187 0.73 24.31 16.29
C LEU A 187 1.83 25.39 16.10
N GLY A 188 1.43 26.60 15.70
CA GLY A 188 2.35 27.71 15.42
C GLY A 188 3.01 27.67 14.03
N LEU A 189 2.64 26.71 13.17
CA LEU A 189 3.11 26.60 11.79
C LEU A 189 2.04 27.17 10.83
N ASP A 190 2.47 27.97 9.86
CA ASP A 190 1.65 28.37 8.72
C ASP A 190 1.65 27.24 7.68
N LEU A 191 0.49 26.59 7.51
CA LEU A 191 0.33 25.49 6.58
C LEU A 191 0.21 25.91 5.10
N LEU A 192 0.02 27.20 4.80
CA LEU A 192 0.05 27.74 3.43
C LEU A 192 1.48 27.99 2.94
N ALA A 193 2.42 28.19 3.86
CA ALA A 193 3.81 28.40 3.53
C ALA A 193 4.50 27.11 3.07
N THR A 194 5.57 27.27 2.30
CA THR A 194 6.43 26.16 1.85
C THR A 194 7.72 26.15 2.68
N PRO A 195 8.18 24.99 3.18
CA PRO A 195 9.42 24.93 3.96
C PRO A 195 10.66 25.46 3.22
N GLN A 196 10.74 25.27 1.91
CA GLN A 196 11.82 25.82 1.08
C GLN A 196 11.92 27.36 1.13
N SER A 197 10.79 28.07 1.29
CA SER A 197 10.75 29.53 1.35
C SER A 197 10.86 30.10 2.76
N GLY A 198 10.69 29.27 3.79
CA GLY A 198 10.69 29.70 5.19
C GLY A 198 12.11 29.82 5.77
N GLY A 199 12.26 30.68 6.77
CA GLY A 199 13.44 30.76 7.61
C GLY A 199 13.48 29.63 8.64
N PHE A 200 14.63 29.49 9.32
CA PHE A 200 14.78 28.47 10.37
C PHE A 200 13.79 28.66 11.54
N LEU A 201 13.48 29.91 11.88
CA LEU A 201 12.61 30.29 13.00
C LEU A 201 11.11 30.06 12.71
N ASP A 202 10.73 29.84 11.45
CA ASP A 202 9.34 29.52 11.09
C ASP A 202 9.02 28.04 11.41
N PHE A 203 10.03 27.26 11.83
CA PHE A 203 9.94 25.84 12.18
C PHE A 203 9.30 24.93 11.13
N LEU A 204 9.07 25.41 9.90
CA LEU A 204 8.46 24.64 8.81
C LEU A 204 9.30 23.42 8.41
N TRP A 205 10.62 23.44 8.69
CA TRP A 205 11.52 22.29 8.49
C TRP A 205 11.14 21.07 9.35
N VAL A 206 10.35 21.25 10.41
CA VAL A 206 9.84 20.16 11.24
C VAL A 206 8.94 19.23 10.42
N ILE A 207 8.16 19.74 9.47
CA ILE A 207 7.27 18.94 8.62
C ILE A 207 8.05 17.89 7.79
N PRO A 208 9.05 18.26 6.97
CA PRO A 208 9.85 17.27 6.23
C PRO A 208 10.65 16.34 7.16
N ALA A 209 11.11 16.81 8.32
CA ALA A 209 11.79 15.97 9.31
C ALA A 209 10.85 14.89 9.88
N LEU A 210 9.63 15.27 10.29
CA LEU A 210 8.61 14.33 10.75
C LEU A 210 8.15 13.39 9.64
N SER A 211 8.09 13.87 8.39
CA SER A 211 7.77 13.04 7.21
C SER A 211 8.82 11.95 7.01
N LEU A 212 10.10 12.27 7.16
CA LEU A 212 11.19 11.29 7.12
C LEU A 212 11.01 10.25 8.22
N ILE A 213 10.90 10.70 9.48
CA ILE A 213 10.86 9.81 10.65
C ILE A 213 9.67 8.85 10.56
N SER A 214 8.48 9.39 10.27
CA SER A 214 7.25 8.59 10.19
C SER A 214 7.27 7.62 9.01
N SER A 215 7.62 8.09 7.81
CA SER A 215 7.64 7.27 6.59
C SER A 215 8.74 6.20 6.67
N PHE A 216 9.91 6.55 7.19
CA PHE A 216 11.01 5.61 7.38
C PHE A 216 10.68 4.57 8.46
N GLY A 217 10.13 4.99 9.60
CA GLY A 217 9.70 4.10 10.68
C GLY A 217 8.65 3.09 10.19
N TYR A 218 7.66 3.56 9.44
CA TYR A 218 6.65 2.70 8.81
C TYR A 218 7.28 1.68 7.85
N GLN A 219 8.19 2.10 6.97
CA GLN A 219 8.86 1.22 6.01
C GLN A 219 9.74 0.17 6.71
N MET A 220 10.48 0.57 7.75
CA MET A 220 11.30 -0.34 8.55
C MET A 220 10.44 -1.40 9.24
N TYR A 221 9.31 -1.00 9.82
CA TYR A 221 8.37 -1.94 10.41
C TYR A 221 7.82 -2.94 9.39
N MET A 222 7.29 -2.47 8.27
CA MET A 222 6.70 -3.34 7.24
C MET A 222 7.74 -4.26 6.61
N SER A 223 8.97 -3.79 6.42
CA SER A 223 10.08 -4.59 5.92
C SER A 223 10.48 -5.69 6.88
N HIS A 224 10.59 -5.37 8.17
CA HIS A 224 10.83 -6.37 9.20
C HIS A 224 9.71 -7.42 9.24
N TYR A 225 8.46 -6.96 9.24
CA TYR A 225 7.28 -7.83 9.22
C TYR A 225 7.28 -8.78 8.00
N GLN A 226 7.60 -8.27 6.81
CA GLN A 226 7.74 -9.09 5.60
C GLN A 226 8.87 -10.11 5.69
N LYS A 227 10.04 -9.69 6.21
CA LYS A 227 11.20 -10.55 6.32
C LYS A 227 10.93 -11.75 7.23
N VAL A 228 10.23 -11.54 8.34
CA VAL A 228 9.85 -12.60 9.29
C VAL A 228 8.98 -13.66 8.62
N HIS A 229 8.00 -13.25 7.81
CA HIS A 229 7.02 -14.18 7.25
C HIS A 229 7.46 -14.80 5.91
N ASN A 230 8.17 -14.06 5.04
CA ASN A 230 8.57 -14.57 3.73
C ASN A 230 9.95 -15.26 3.74
N GLY A 231 10.76 -15.06 4.80
CA GLY A 231 12.13 -15.59 4.87
C GLY A 231 13.03 -15.16 3.71
N GLN A 232 12.61 -14.18 2.90
CA GLN A 232 13.34 -13.61 1.79
C GLN A 232 13.77 -12.19 2.13
N THR A 233 15.01 -11.86 1.79
CA THR A 233 15.42 -10.46 1.70
C THR A 233 14.89 -9.94 0.38
N GLN A 234 14.14 -8.84 0.41
CA GLN A 234 13.61 -8.18 -0.79
C GLN A 234 14.71 -8.03 -1.86
N PRO A 235 14.44 -8.32 -3.15
CA PRO A 235 15.40 -8.13 -4.24
C PRO A 235 16.00 -6.71 -4.21
N GLY A 236 17.24 -6.54 -4.66
CA GLY A 236 17.99 -5.27 -4.53
C GLY A 236 17.20 -4.02 -4.97
N CYS A 237 16.47 -4.09 -6.08
CA CYS A 237 15.63 -2.98 -6.56
C CYS A 237 14.47 -2.64 -5.61
N MET A 238 13.89 -3.65 -4.95
CA MET A 238 12.77 -3.50 -4.02
C MET A 238 13.25 -3.02 -2.65
N LYS A 239 14.47 -3.39 -2.25
CA LYS A 239 15.17 -2.80 -1.10
C LYS A 239 15.53 -1.33 -1.33
N ALA A 240 16.00 -0.97 -2.53
CA ALA A 240 16.25 0.44 -2.88
C ALA A 240 14.97 1.27 -2.82
N MET A 241 13.83 0.73 -3.29
CA MET A 241 12.53 1.41 -3.23
C MET A 241 12.09 1.72 -1.79
N MET A 242 12.45 0.89 -0.82
CA MET A 242 12.16 1.10 0.61
C MET A 242 12.84 2.36 1.18
N TYR A 243 14.06 2.66 0.71
CA TYR A 243 14.79 3.86 1.12
C TYR A 243 14.40 5.07 0.26
N PHE A 244 14.11 4.85 -1.02
CA PHE A 244 13.80 5.91 -1.96
C PHE A 244 12.44 6.57 -1.70
N LEU A 245 11.41 5.81 -1.34
CA LEU A 245 10.06 6.34 -1.05
C LEU A 245 10.05 7.36 0.09
N PRO A 246 10.67 7.10 1.27
CA PRO A 246 10.81 8.10 2.32
C PRO A 246 11.56 9.35 1.85
N LEU A 247 12.62 9.21 1.04
CA LEU A 247 13.38 10.37 0.53
C LEU A 247 12.54 11.24 -0.41
N ILE A 248 11.75 10.62 -1.30
CA ILE A 248 10.76 11.36 -2.11
C ILE A 248 9.76 12.07 -1.18
N SER A 249 9.25 11.41 -0.15
CA SER A 249 8.28 12.01 0.76
C SER A 249 8.83 13.25 1.48
N VAL A 250 10.12 13.26 1.81
CA VAL A 250 10.83 14.44 2.35
C VAL A 250 10.98 15.53 1.29
N TYR A 251 11.40 15.17 0.08
CA TYR A 251 11.55 16.12 -1.02
C TYR A 251 10.23 16.83 -1.33
N TRP A 252 9.12 16.10 -1.42
CA TRP A 252 7.80 16.68 -1.64
C TRP A 252 7.35 17.53 -0.45
N ALA A 253 7.59 17.08 0.78
CA ALA A 253 7.30 17.87 1.97
C ALA A 253 8.16 19.16 2.07
N TRP A 254 9.30 19.23 1.37
CA TRP A 254 10.16 20.41 1.33
C TRP A 254 9.68 21.48 0.34
N ILE A 255 9.22 21.05 -0.86
CA ILE A 255 8.88 21.95 -1.97
C ILE A 255 7.40 22.33 -2.04
N MET A 256 6.52 21.55 -1.41
CA MET A 256 5.07 21.79 -1.43
C MET A 256 4.61 22.59 -0.20
N PRO A 257 3.41 23.20 -0.23
CA PRO A 257 2.82 23.83 0.94
C PRO A 257 2.80 22.89 2.15
N SER A 258 3.04 23.42 3.34
CA SER A 258 3.18 22.65 4.57
C SER A 258 1.94 21.84 4.92
N ALA A 259 0.74 22.25 4.52
CA ALA A 259 -0.49 21.44 4.62
C ALA A 259 -0.36 20.08 3.90
N VAL A 260 0.23 20.08 2.70
CA VAL A 260 0.49 18.88 1.92
C VAL A 260 1.51 17.99 2.64
N GLY A 261 2.62 18.56 3.12
CA GLY A 261 3.61 17.82 3.91
C GLY A 261 3.03 17.23 5.20
N LEU A 262 2.18 17.97 5.91
CA LEU A 262 1.50 17.53 7.12
C LEU A 262 0.62 16.30 6.86
N TYR A 263 -0.09 16.26 5.73
CA TYR A 263 -0.83 15.06 5.32
C TYR A 263 0.08 13.84 5.19
N TRP A 264 1.27 13.95 4.60
CA TRP A 264 2.21 12.82 4.51
C TRP A 264 2.60 12.29 5.90
N VAL A 265 2.89 13.19 6.84
CA VAL A 265 3.21 12.82 8.22
C VAL A 265 2.07 12.02 8.84
N ILE A 266 0.86 12.58 8.80
CA ILE A 266 -0.34 11.96 9.39
C ILE A 266 -0.67 10.64 8.70
N SER A 267 -0.55 10.58 7.36
CA SER A 267 -0.82 9.39 6.56
C SER A 267 0.16 8.28 6.88
N SER A 268 1.45 8.59 7.04
CA SER A 268 2.49 7.63 7.44
C SER A 268 2.25 7.11 8.87
N VAL A 269 1.97 8.00 9.83
CA VAL A 269 1.65 7.61 11.21
C VAL A 269 0.39 6.75 11.26
N THR A 270 -0.68 7.16 10.59
CA THR A 270 -1.95 6.41 10.57
C THR A 270 -1.78 5.06 9.87
N SER A 271 -0.99 5.01 8.78
CA SER A 271 -0.68 3.74 8.11
C SER A 271 0.11 2.80 9.03
N PHE A 272 1.05 3.34 9.80
CA PHE A 272 1.78 2.56 10.78
C PHE A 272 0.85 2.00 11.86
N LEU A 273 0.00 2.83 12.46
CA LEU A 273 -1.01 2.38 13.44
C LEU A 273 -1.96 1.34 12.84
N GLN A 274 -2.45 1.58 11.62
CA GLN A 274 -3.31 0.64 10.92
C GLN A 274 -2.62 -0.68 10.66
N SER A 275 -1.33 -0.68 10.28
CA SER A 275 -0.56 -1.90 10.10
C SER A 275 -0.34 -2.64 11.42
N LEU A 276 -0.12 -1.94 12.54
CA LEU A 276 -0.07 -2.58 13.86
C LEU A 276 -1.40 -3.30 14.19
N ILE A 277 -2.53 -2.63 13.96
CA ILE A 277 -3.87 -3.20 14.18
C ILE A 277 -4.10 -4.41 13.27
N THR A 278 -3.81 -4.25 11.97
CA THR A 278 -4.06 -5.30 10.98
C THR A 278 -3.16 -6.50 11.23
N ASN A 279 -1.91 -6.30 11.61
CA ASN A 279 -0.99 -7.39 11.95
C ASN A 279 -1.36 -8.09 13.26
N LYS A 280 -2.04 -7.41 14.19
CA LYS A 280 -2.53 -8.03 15.43
C LYS A 280 -3.73 -8.95 15.19
N TYR A 281 -4.70 -8.55 14.36
CA TYR A 281 -5.96 -9.29 14.16
C TYR A 281 -6.00 -10.14 12.87
N PHE A 282 -5.30 -9.70 11.84
CA PHE A 282 -5.21 -10.29 10.51
C PHE A 282 -3.74 -10.59 10.17
N SER A 283 -3.00 -11.16 11.11
CA SER A 283 -1.63 -11.62 10.87
C SER A 283 -1.60 -12.59 9.69
N ILE A 284 -0.44 -12.64 9.00
CA ILE A 284 -0.26 -13.54 7.86
C ILE A 284 -0.51 -14.98 8.29
N ASP A 285 0.08 -15.41 9.41
CA ASP A 285 -0.08 -16.78 9.94
C ASP A 285 -1.54 -17.14 10.23
N HIS A 286 -2.28 -16.23 10.84
CA HIS A 286 -3.69 -16.46 11.14
C HIS A 286 -4.53 -16.59 9.86
N MET A 287 -4.22 -15.80 8.82
CA MET A 287 -4.90 -15.92 7.52
C MET A 287 -4.51 -17.18 6.76
N ILE A 288 -3.25 -17.60 6.86
CA ILE A 288 -2.75 -18.87 6.31
C ILE A 288 -3.50 -20.04 6.95
N ALA A 289 -3.57 -20.06 8.29
CA ALA A 289 -4.24 -21.10 9.07
C ALA A 289 -5.76 -21.14 8.83
N ARG A 290 -6.43 -19.99 8.80
CA ARG A 290 -7.87 -19.92 8.43
C ARG A 290 -8.13 -20.45 7.03
N GLY A 291 -7.25 -20.13 6.07
CA GLY A 291 -7.36 -20.63 4.71
C GLY A 291 -7.17 -22.14 4.60
N GLU A 292 -6.25 -22.72 5.39
CA GLU A 292 -6.05 -24.16 5.46
C GLU A 292 -7.19 -24.89 6.15
N ALA A 293 -7.69 -24.37 7.27
CA ALA A 293 -8.87 -24.90 7.95
C ALA A 293 -10.10 -24.89 7.04
N GLN A 294 -10.33 -23.79 6.30
CA GLN A 294 -11.41 -23.72 5.32
C GLN A 294 -11.24 -24.74 4.19
N ARG A 295 -10.02 -24.97 3.71
CA ARG A 295 -9.75 -26.00 2.69
C ARG A 295 -10.02 -27.40 3.24
N ALA A 296 -9.56 -27.71 4.45
CA ALA A 296 -9.81 -29.00 5.10
C ALA A 296 -11.31 -29.26 5.27
N VAL A 297 -12.07 -28.30 5.80
CA VAL A 297 -13.53 -28.41 5.93
C VAL A 297 -14.21 -28.55 4.57
N THR A 298 -13.73 -27.83 3.54
CA THR A 298 -14.30 -27.95 2.18
C THR A 298 -14.06 -29.35 1.60
N LEU A 299 -12.90 -29.96 1.87
CA LEU A 299 -12.60 -31.34 1.47
C LEU A 299 -13.48 -32.34 2.22
N GLU A 300 -13.62 -32.20 3.54
CA GLU A 300 -14.52 -33.04 4.35
C GLU A 300 -15.97 -32.96 3.88
N LEU A 301 -16.46 -31.76 3.55
CA LEU A 301 -17.80 -31.57 2.99
C LEU A 301 -17.93 -32.16 1.58
N ALA A 302 -16.88 -32.12 0.77
CA ALA A 302 -16.86 -32.73 -0.56
C ALA A 302 -16.85 -34.27 -0.45
N GLU A 303 -16.09 -34.83 0.48
CA GLU A 303 -16.06 -36.27 0.80
C GLU A 303 -17.40 -36.75 1.35
N ALA A 304 -18.02 -35.99 2.27
CA ALA A 304 -19.34 -36.31 2.82
C ALA A 304 -20.46 -36.24 1.77
N LYS A 305 -20.33 -35.36 0.77
CA LYS A 305 -21.25 -35.27 -0.38
C LYS A 305 -20.94 -36.27 -1.48
N ALA A 306 -19.75 -36.85 -1.50
CA ALA A 306 -19.41 -37.90 -2.45
C ALA A 306 -20.22 -39.15 -2.11
N ARG A 307 -21.07 -39.57 -3.06
CA ARG A 307 -21.79 -40.85 -2.93
C ARG A 307 -20.76 -41.97 -2.84
N PRO A 308 -20.94 -42.96 -1.94
CA PRO A 308 -20.07 -44.13 -1.94
C PRO A 308 -20.10 -44.77 -3.33
N LEU A 309 -18.93 -45.13 -3.85
CA LEU A 309 -18.77 -45.81 -5.13
C LEU A 309 -19.72 -47.03 -5.18
N PRO A 310 -20.38 -47.34 -6.31
CA PRO A 310 -21.20 -48.55 -6.42
C PRO A 310 -20.42 -49.78 -5.96
N ALA A 311 -21.07 -50.73 -5.27
CA ALA A 311 -20.40 -51.88 -4.66
C ALA A 311 -19.56 -52.72 -5.66
N ALA A 312 -19.98 -52.74 -6.93
CA ALA A 312 -19.21 -53.36 -8.01
C ALA A 312 -17.87 -52.64 -8.27
N THR A 313 -17.87 -51.31 -8.27
CA THR A 313 -16.67 -50.48 -8.46
C THR A 313 -15.73 -50.57 -7.25
N GLN A 314 -16.28 -50.69 -6.03
CA GLN A 314 -15.48 -50.92 -4.83
C GLN A 314 -14.77 -52.28 -4.86
N LYS A 315 -15.49 -53.35 -5.28
CA LYS A 315 -14.89 -54.68 -5.48
C LYS A 315 -13.83 -54.69 -6.56
N GLU A 316 -14.08 -54.03 -7.69
CA GLU A 316 -13.11 -53.94 -8.79
C GLU A 316 -11.84 -53.16 -8.40
N ILE A 317 -11.98 -52.07 -7.64
CA ILE A 317 -10.85 -51.32 -7.08
C ILE A 317 -10.09 -52.17 -6.06
N ALA A 318 -10.80 -52.86 -5.16
CA ALA A 318 -10.18 -53.75 -4.17
C ALA A 318 -9.44 -54.93 -4.81
N GLU A 319 -10.00 -55.55 -5.85
CA GLU A 319 -9.32 -56.59 -6.64
C GLU A 319 -8.12 -56.02 -7.39
N LYS A 320 -8.20 -54.81 -7.97
CA LYS A 320 -7.06 -54.16 -8.63
C LYS A 320 -5.94 -53.76 -7.66
N LEU A 321 -6.27 -53.38 -6.43
CA LEU A 321 -5.30 -53.12 -5.36
C LEU A 321 -4.71 -54.42 -4.79
N ALA A 322 -5.50 -55.49 -4.68
CA ALA A 322 -5.04 -56.82 -4.26
C ALA A 322 -4.22 -57.53 -5.34
N ALA A 323 -4.52 -57.28 -6.62
CA ALA A 323 -3.81 -57.79 -7.79
C ALA A 323 -2.66 -56.87 -8.25
N ALA A 324 -2.48 -55.70 -7.64
CA ALA A 324 -1.35 -54.83 -7.91
C ALA A 324 -0.05 -55.58 -7.54
N PRO A 325 0.83 -55.91 -8.50
CA PRO A 325 2.09 -56.57 -8.19
C PRO A 325 2.95 -55.68 -7.30
N GLN A 326 3.67 -56.27 -6.35
CA GLN A 326 4.74 -55.61 -5.58
C GLN A 326 5.89 -55.15 -6.52
N GLN A 327 5.69 -54.11 -7.33
CA GLN A 327 6.73 -53.52 -8.18
C GLN A 327 7.53 -52.41 -7.47
N GLN A 328 7.63 -52.46 -6.13
CA GLN A 328 8.60 -51.65 -5.37
C GLN A 328 9.60 -52.48 -4.54
N LYS A 329 9.72 -53.81 -4.78
CA LYS A 329 10.71 -54.64 -4.08
C LYS A 329 11.85 -55.21 -4.92
N LEU A 330 12.02 -54.84 -6.19
CA LEU A 330 13.10 -55.34 -7.06
C LEU A 330 13.81 -54.22 -7.85
N GLU A 331 14.35 -53.20 -7.18
CA GLU A 331 15.50 -52.42 -7.69
C GLU A 331 16.56 -52.15 -6.61
N LYS A 332 16.61 -52.95 -5.55
CA LYS A 332 17.77 -53.03 -4.65
C LYS A 332 18.07 -54.48 -4.29
N GLY A 333 18.74 -55.18 -5.19
CA GLY A 333 19.37 -56.47 -4.86
C GLY A 333 19.79 -57.27 -6.07
N GLY A 334 21.04 -57.10 -6.54
CA GLY A 334 21.59 -58.03 -7.52
C GLY A 334 22.86 -57.62 -8.27
N GLY A 335 23.91 -57.13 -7.59
CA GLY A 335 25.23 -56.93 -8.18
C GLY A 335 26.37 -57.01 -7.15
N LYS A 336 26.84 -58.23 -6.86
CA LYS A 336 28.16 -58.58 -6.27
C LYS A 336 29.27 -57.78 -6.99
N LYS A 337 30.43 -57.35 -6.45
CA LYS A 337 31.39 -57.64 -5.35
C LYS A 337 32.21 -56.33 -5.23
N GLN A 338 32.88 -55.90 -4.15
CA GLN A 338 33.98 -56.57 -3.45
C GLN A 338 34.48 -55.68 -2.29
N GLN A 339 34.77 -56.33 -1.16
CA GLN A 339 35.79 -56.03 -0.13
C GLN A 339 35.86 -54.66 0.57
N GLY A 340 35.71 -54.71 1.90
CA GLY A 340 36.80 -54.27 2.79
C GLY A 340 36.45 -53.25 3.87
N GLY A 341 36.20 -53.73 5.10
CA GLY A 341 36.81 -53.11 6.28
C GLY A 341 35.98 -52.20 7.21
N LYS A 342 35.60 -52.79 8.35
CA LYS A 342 35.63 -52.23 9.73
C LYS A 342 34.61 -51.17 10.22
N LYS A 343 33.87 -51.63 11.25
CA LYS A 343 33.60 -51.03 12.58
C LYS A 343 32.49 -49.95 12.76
N LYS A 344 31.34 -50.46 13.25
CA LYS A 344 30.62 -50.19 14.53
C LYS A 344 30.42 -48.76 15.10
N LYS A 345 29.12 -48.55 15.45
CA LYS A 345 28.48 -47.72 16.52
C LYS A 345 28.41 -46.20 16.24
N GLY A 346 27.29 -45.50 16.37
CA GLY A 346 25.90 -45.78 16.77
C GLY A 346 25.15 -44.45 17.01
N GLY A 347 23.81 -44.47 17.07
CA GLY A 347 23.02 -43.45 17.78
C GLY A 347 22.16 -42.45 16.97
N SER A 348 20.86 -42.78 16.87
CA SER A 348 19.68 -41.95 17.19
C SER A 348 19.40 -40.57 16.56
N GLY A 349 18.19 -40.47 15.98
CA GLY A 349 17.33 -39.27 15.89
C GLY A 349 17.39 -38.57 14.52
N GLY A 350 16.37 -38.53 13.66
CA GLY A 350 14.93 -38.48 13.88
C GLY A 350 14.39 -37.13 13.38
N SER A 351 14.26 -36.97 12.06
CA SER A 351 13.58 -35.81 11.44
C SER A 351 12.55 -36.31 10.45
N GLY A 352 11.29 -35.96 10.70
CA GLY A 352 10.12 -36.31 9.93
C GLY A 352 10.20 -35.81 8.48
N ASN A 353 9.82 -36.70 7.58
CA ASN A 353 9.94 -36.57 6.14
C ASN A 353 8.79 -35.71 5.58
N SER A 354 9.13 -34.57 4.99
CA SER A 354 8.23 -33.80 4.13
C SER A 354 8.15 -34.51 2.78
N SER A 355 7.01 -35.12 2.45
CA SER A 355 6.87 -35.95 1.24
C SER A 355 5.88 -35.35 0.24
N ALA A 356 6.41 -35.14 -0.97
CA ALA A 356 5.80 -35.37 -2.27
C ALA A 356 4.58 -34.53 -2.67
N TYR A 357 4.85 -33.34 -3.24
CA TYR A 357 3.82 -32.48 -3.86
C TYR A 357 3.87 -32.42 -5.40
N MET A 358 4.60 -33.32 -6.08
CA MET A 358 4.64 -33.33 -7.55
C MET A 358 4.07 -34.63 -8.07
N GLY A 359 2.78 -34.59 -8.41
CA GLY A 359 2.11 -35.64 -9.16
C GLY A 359 2.75 -35.78 -10.55
N THR A 360 3.30 -36.96 -10.80
CA THR A 360 3.67 -37.45 -12.13
C THR A 360 2.41 -37.58 -12.97
N LYS A 361 2.33 -36.83 -14.08
CA LYS A 361 1.38 -37.15 -15.15
C LYS A 361 1.96 -38.28 -15.99
N LYS A 362 1.08 -39.26 -16.26
CA LYS A 362 1.28 -40.41 -17.15
C LYS A 362 1.62 -39.97 -18.57
#